data_AF-Q4PFU7-F1
#
_entry.id   AF-Q4PFU7-F1
#
_cell.length_a   1.000
_cell.length_b   1.000
_cell.length_c   1.000
_cell.angle_alpha   90.00
_cell.angle_beta   90.00
_cell.angle_gamma   90.00
#
_symmetry.space_group_name_H-M   'P 1'
#
loop_
_entity.id
_entity.type
_entity.pdbx_description
1 polymer ?
#
loop_
_entity_poly.entity_id
_entity_poly.type
_entity_poly.pdbx_seq_one_letter_code
_entity_poly.pdbx_strand_id
1 'polypeptide(L)'
;MPKESKGKSAVRGESSIDSPSRTGAKPYNKRSAPTTSNGPSSKSQHTSKKPRFEKPNPSGSSSSLPGASKIKASIRQTKRLLAKPNLAPGTKIEAERRLKSLESDLEVASRKQVEKSRASRYHRVKFVERQKLVRRIARCKRNLARLNSDKAAQDLDSEGEASDDDDEGYGNQRLKESKMSKEELTKMLRWLRELLQYVMQYPADLRYVALFPTAEEGPSPPDAKEKDKSRQMAYQHLERVKKAIDDGQISEEVEVELSSKHRTLKKLATSTGGSSNGTTPTTSQAKNKQKMAKKTDKTTKNKRKNEEPISDDDDESDEDAAGAGGVKGDDFFAQDSDDEE
;
A
#
# COMPACT_ATOMS: atom_id res chain seq x y z
N MET A 1 16.09 -19.83 58.66
CA MET A 1 16.86 -19.79 57.40
C MET A 1 16.13 -18.88 56.42
N PRO A 2 16.75 -17.77 55.99
CA PRO A 2 16.09 -16.65 55.33
C PRO A 2 16.08 -16.80 53.79
N LYS A 3 15.19 -16.08 53.12
CA LYS A 3 15.51 -15.27 51.92
C LYS A 3 14.34 -14.35 51.55
N GLU A 4 14.52 -13.10 51.98
CA GLU A 4 13.85 -11.89 51.50
C GLU A 4 14.26 -11.57 50.06
N SER A 5 13.37 -10.91 49.29
CA SER A 5 13.65 -9.72 48.46
C SER A 5 12.39 -9.37 47.65
N LYS A 6 11.58 -8.39 48.09
CA LYS A 6 11.70 -6.92 47.93
C LYS A 6 11.46 -6.41 46.49
N GLY A 7 10.22 -5.96 46.28
CA GLY A 7 9.92 -4.55 45.97
C GLY A 7 10.16 -4.04 44.54
N LYS A 8 9.08 -3.86 43.79
CA LYS A 8 9.00 -2.90 42.67
C LYS A 8 7.83 -1.96 42.90
N SER A 9 8.15 -0.75 43.32
CA SER A 9 7.27 0.40 43.54
C SER A 9 6.84 1.02 42.21
N ALA A 10 5.55 1.31 42.08
CA ALA A 10 4.97 2.10 41.01
C ALA A 10 5.16 3.59 41.33
N VAL A 11 5.77 4.32 40.40
CA VAL A 11 5.85 5.79 40.45
C VAL A 11 4.76 6.34 39.54
N ARG A 12 3.76 6.95 40.18
CA ARG A 12 2.70 7.80 39.63
C ARG A 12 3.26 9.22 39.58
N GLY A 13 3.40 9.78 38.37
CA GLY A 13 3.87 11.14 38.15
C GLY A 13 2.78 11.96 37.47
N GLU A 14 2.25 12.93 38.21
CA GLU A 14 1.29 13.96 37.79
C GLU A 14 2.05 15.21 37.30
N SER A 15 1.55 15.85 36.23
CA SER A 15 1.78 17.25 35.79
C SER A 15 1.16 17.38 34.38
N SER A 16 0.00 17.99 34.15
CA SER A 16 -0.49 19.34 34.41
C SER A 16 0.38 20.44 33.80
N ILE A 17 0.24 20.68 32.49
CA ILE A 17 0.50 21.98 31.85
C ILE A 17 -0.57 22.24 30.77
N ASP A 18 -1.05 23.48 30.80
CA ASP A 18 -2.16 24.15 30.14
C ASP A 18 -2.27 24.11 28.60
N SER A 19 -3.52 24.33 28.18
CA SER A 19 -4.11 24.67 26.87
C SER A 19 -3.55 26.01 26.29
N PRO A 20 -3.74 26.42 24.98
CA PRO A 20 -5.05 26.44 24.32
C PRO A 20 -5.15 26.32 22.77
N SER A 21 -6.40 26.07 22.34
CA SER A 21 -7.08 26.54 21.13
C SER A 21 -6.36 26.43 19.77
N ARG A 22 -6.80 25.48 18.93
CA ARG A 22 -6.93 25.70 17.49
C ARG A 22 -8.28 25.22 16.98
N THR A 23 -9.15 26.20 16.82
CA THR A 23 -10.41 26.18 16.07
C THR A 23 -10.12 25.87 14.59
N GLY A 24 -10.53 24.68 14.14
CA GLY A 24 -10.53 24.28 12.73
C GLY A 24 -11.94 23.93 12.28
N ALA A 25 -12.81 24.95 12.21
CA ALA A 25 -14.17 24.83 11.71
C ALA A 25 -14.15 24.38 10.24
N LYS A 26 -14.69 23.19 9.96
CA LYS A 26 -15.13 22.82 8.60
C LYS A 26 -16.62 23.14 8.48
N PRO A 27 -17.03 23.78 7.37
CA PRO A 27 -18.37 24.34 7.23
C PRO A 27 -19.42 23.24 7.11
N TYR A 28 -20.42 23.32 7.98
CA TYR A 28 -21.66 22.57 7.90
C TYR A 28 -22.37 22.91 6.58
N ASN A 29 -22.40 21.95 5.65
CA ASN A 29 -23.32 22.00 4.53
C ASN A 29 -24.74 21.79 5.07
N LYS A 30 -25.43 22.93 5.28
CA LYS A 30 -26.89 23.01 5.43
C LYS A 30 -27.54 22.30 4.24
N ARG A 31 -28.06 21.09 4.44
CA ARG A 31 -29.17 20.56 3.64
C ARG A 31 -30.35 20.32 4.56
N SER A 32 -31.27 21.27 4.46
CA SER A 32 -32.71 21.21 4.63
C SER A 32 -33.29 20.00 5.38
N ALA A 33 -33.89 20.30 6.52
CA ALA A 33 -34.90 19.46 7.16
C ALA A 33 -36.05 19.12 6.19
N PRO A 34 -36.70 17.97 6.39
CA PRO A 34 -38.15 17.98 6.39
C PRO A 34 -38.70 17.32 7.66
N THR A 35 -39.34 18.16 8.46
CA THR A 35 -40.67 17.92 9.05
C THR A 35 -41.03 16.50 9.47
N THR A 36 -41.08 16.33 10.78
CA THR A 36 -41.92 15.38 11.49
C THR A 36 -43.37 15.44 11.00
N SER A 37 -43.91 14.30 10.55
CA SER A 37 -45.34 14.03 10.64
C SER A 37 -45.54 12.54 10.92
N ASN A 38 -46.12 12.27 12.08
CA ASN A 38 -46.63 10.97 12.46
C ASN A 38 -47.87 10.66 11.60
N GLY A 39 -47.84 9.53 10.90
CA GLY A 39 -49.01 9.01 10.20
C GLY A 39 -48.90 7.49 10.06
N PRO A 40 -49.74 6.71 10.76
CA PRO A 40 -49.81 5.27 10.56
C PRO A 40 -50.97 4.96 9.61
N SER A 41 -50.70 4.65 8.34
CA SER A 41 -51.71 3.96 7.52
C SER A 41 -51.14 3.25 6.29
N SER A 42 -51.40 1.95 6.29
CA SER A 42 -51.86 1.16 5.15
C SER A 42 -50.98 1.04 3.89
N LYS A 43 -50.51 -0.20 3.70
CA LYS A 43 -50.66 -1.00 2.47
C LYS A 43 -50.49 -0.24 1.14
N SER A 44 -49.29 -0.30 0.58
CA SER A 44 -49.19 -0.59 -0.85
C SER A 44 -48.06 -1.60 -1.10
N GLN A 45 -48.48 -2.78 -1.53
CA GLN A 45 -47.63 -3.82 -2.08
C GLN A 45 -47.23 -3.37 -3.48
N HIS A 46 -45.97 -3.02 -3.74
CA HIS A 46 -45.35 -3.12 -5.07
C HIS A 46 -43.83 -2.93 -4.92
N THR A 47 -43.14 -3.95 -4.40
CA THR A 47 -41.70 -4.07 -4.59
C THR A 47 -41.45 -4.65 -5.98
N SER A 48 -41.23 -3.77 -6.95
CA SER A 48 -40.66 -4.15 -8.24
C SER A 48 -39.26 -4.72 -7.98
N LYS A 49 -39.19 -6.05 -7.87
CA LYS A 49 -37.97 -6.85 -7.88
C LYS A 49 -37.24 -6.54 -9.20
N LYS A 50 -36.35 -5.54 -9.19
CA LYS A 50 -35.34 -5.43 -10.23
C LYS A 50 -34.55 -6.74 -10.18
N PRO A 51 -34.43 -7.49 -11.29
CA PRO A 51 -33.61 -8.68 -11.31
C PRO A 51 -32.21 -8.24 -10.91
N ARG A 52 -31.78 -8.64 -9.71
CA ARG A 52 -30.41 -8.48 -9.26
C ARG A 52 -29.60 -9.22 -10.31
N PHE A 53 -28.93 -8.47 -11.17
CA PHE A 53 -28.04 -9.02 -12.18
C PHE A 53 -26.98 -9.76 -11.38
N GLU A 54 -27.14 -11.08 -11.23
CA GLU A 54 -26.11 -11.94 -10.69
C GLU A 54 -24.94 -11.79 -11.66
N LYS A 55 -24.03 -10.88 -11.32
CA LYS A 55 -22.73 -10.80 -11.98
C LYS A 55 -22.20 -12.23 -11.96
N PRO A 56 -22.03 -12.88 -13.13
CA PRO A 56 -21.56 -14.24 -13.16
C PRO A 56 -20.26 -14.24 -12.38
N ASN A 57 -20.22 -15.01 -11.30
CA ASN A 57 -18.99 -15.27 -10.56
C ASN A 57 -17.94 -15.56 -11.62
N PRO A 58 -16.81 -14.83 -11.68
CA PRO A 58 -15.77 -15.09 -12.67
C PRO A 58 -15.11 -16.44 -12.32
N SER A 59 -15.81 -17.53 -12.62
CA SER A 59 -15.41 -18.92 -12.42
C SER A 59 -14.36 -19.37 -13.44
N GLY A 60 -13.63 -18.41 -14.03
CA GLY A 60 -12.82 -18.59 -15.22
C GLY A 60 -11.41 -18.00 -15.16
N SER A 61 -10.94 -17.43 -14.04
CA SER A 61 -9.50 -17.21 -13.89
C SER A 61 -8.84 -18.54 -13.49
N SER A 62 -8.62 -19.40 -14.49
CA SER A 62 -8.22 -20.81 -14.44
C SER A 62 -6.87 -21.12 -13.76
N SER A 63 -6.30 -20.19 -13.01
CA SER A 63 -5.06 -20.38 -12.25
C SER A 63 -5.05 -19.73 -10.85
N SER A 64 -6.16 -19.11 -10.43
CA SER A 64 -6.23 -18.49 -9.10
C SER A 64 -6.70 -19.51 -8.07
N LEU A 65 -5.86 -19.78 -7.07
CA LEU A 65 -6.18 -20.65 -5.93
C LEU A 65 -7.56 -20.27 -5.34
N PRO A 66 -8.38 -21.25 -4.92
CA PRO A 66 -9.65 -20.97 -4.28
C PRO A 66 -9.46 -20.04 -3.07
N GLY A 67 -10.41 -19.13 -2.85
CA GLY A 67 -10.30 -18.19 -1.72
C GLY A 67 -10.12 -18.91 -0.38
N ALA A 68 -9.39 -18.30 0.57
CA ALA A 68 -9.02 -18.92 1.84
C ALA A 68 -10.22 -19.52 2.61
N SER A 69 -11.40 -18.92 2.50
CA SER A 69 -12.64 -19.46 3.10
C SER A 69 -13.06 -20.81 2.50
N LYS A 70 -13.00 -20.96 1.17
CA LYS A 70 -13.32 -22.21 0.45
C LYS A 70 -12.31 -23.32 0.77
N ILE A 71 -11.03 -22.97 0.88
CA ILE A 71 -9.97 -23.90 1.30
C ILE A 71 -10.24 -24.37 2.74
N LYS A 72 -10.48 -23.45 3.68
CA LYS A 72 -10.82 -23.77 5.07
C LYS A 72 -12.06 -24.67 5.16
N ALA A 73 -13.11 -24.41 4.38
CA ALA A 73 -14.30 -25.25 4.32
C ALA A 73 -13.98 -26.67 3.84
N SER A 74 -13.15 -26.78 2.80
CA SER A 74 -12.69 -28.06 2.26
C SER A 74 -11.85 -28.85 3.27
N ILE A 75 -10.94 -28.19 4.01
CA ILE A 75 -10.15 -28.80 5.10
C ILE A 75 -11.08 -29.32 6.21
N ARG A 76 -12.11 -28.55 6.59
CA ARG A 76 -13.09 -29.02 7.59
C ARG A 76 -13.84 -30.25 7.07
N GLN A 77 -14.23 -30.27 5.80
CA GLN A 77 -14.93 -31.40 5.20
C GLN A 77 -14.05 -32.65 5.11
N THR A 78 -12.78 -32.53 4.73
CA THR A 78 -11.84 -33.67 4.70
C THR A 78 -11.53 -34.19 6.09
N LYS A 79 -11.35 -33.31 7.09
CA LYS A 79 -11.21 -33.71 8.50
C LYS A 79 -12.44 -34.46 9.02
N ARG A 80 -13.65 -34.00 8.68
CA ARG A 80 -14.90 -34.71 9.00
C ARG A 80 -15.00 -36.07 8.30
N LEU A 81 -14.51 -36.19 7.07
CA LEU A 81 -14.48 -37.46 6.33
C LEU A 81 -13.54 -38.47 6.99
N LEU A 82 -12.34 -38.02 7.39
CA LEU A 82 -11.34 -38.85 8.07
C LEU A 82 -11.77 -39.28 9.49
N ALA A 83 -12.66 -38.53 10.13
CA ALA A 83 -13.22 -38.88 11.43
C ALA A 83 -14.28 -40.00 11.37
N LYS A 84 -14.73 -40.43 10.18
CA LYS A 84 -15.73 -41.50 10.06
C LYS A 84 -15.08 -42.88 10.32
N PRO A 85 -15.66 -43.74 11.19
CA PRO A 85 -15.03 -45.00 11.59
C PRO A 85 -14.96 -46.04 10.46
N ASN A 86 -15.90 -46.02 9.50
CA ASN A 86 -16.05 -47.03 8.44
C ASN A 86 -15.62 -46.51 7.06
N LEU A 87 -14.45 -45.87 6.98
CA LEU A 87 -13.93 -45.33 5.73
C LEU A 87 -13.01 -46.36 5.05
N ALA A 88 -13.22 -46.64 3.77
CA ALA A 88 -12.38 -47.58 3.01
C ALA A 88 -10.90 -47.11 3.00
N PRO A 89 -9.91 -48.01 3.12
CA PRO A 89 -8.50 -47.63 3.27
C PRO A 89 -7.98 -46.77 2.10
N GLY A 90 -8.41 -47.04 0.86
CA GLY A 90 -8.05 -46.22 -0.30
C GLY A 90 -8.57 -44.79 -0.19
N THR A 91 -9.84 -44.61 0.20
CA THR A 91 -10.44 -43.29 0.40
C THR A 91 -9.82 -42.52 1.57
N LYS A 92 -9.31 -43.22 2.60
CA LYS A 92 -8.58 -42.61 3.70
C LYS A 92 -7.24 -42.03 3.22
N ILE A 93 -6.46 -42.80 2.46
CA ILE A 93 -5.18 -42.35 1.88
C ILE A 93 -5.38 -41.14 0.96
N GLU A 94 -6.40 -41.18 0.11
CA GLU A 94 -6.73 -40.06 -0.78
C GLU A 94 -7.14 -38.80 0.01
N ALA A 95 -7.98 -38.95 1.03
CA ALA A 95 -8.41 -37.85 1.90
C ALA A 95 -7.22 -37.24 2.68
N GLU A 96 -6.26 -38.04 3.13
CA GLU A 96 -5.01 -37.56 3.77
C GLU A 96 -4.12 -36.80 2.79
N ARG A 97 -3.93 -37.32 1.56
CA ARG A 97 -3.20 -36.60 0.49
C ARG A 97 -3.86 -35.27 0.17
N ARG A 98 -5.18 -35.26 0.03
CA ARG A 98 -5.97 -34.06 -0.21
C ARG A 98 -5.87 -33.07 0.94
N LEU A 99 -5.91 -33.53 2.18
CA LEU A 99 -5.77 -32.68 3.37
C LEU A 99 -4.42 -31.97 3.37
N LYS A 100 -3.32 -32.69 3.12
CA LYS A 100 -1.98 -32.09 3.00
C LYS A 100 -1.90 -31.04 1.89
N SER A 101 -2.47 -31.33 0.72
CA SER A 101 -2.53 -30.37 -0.40
C SER A 101 -3.35 -29.13 -0.06
N LEU A 102 -4.48 -29.28 0.62
CA LEU A 102 -5.32 -28.14 1.02
C LEU A 102 -4.64 -27.29 2.10
N GLU A 103 -3.89 -27.90 3.01
CA GLU A 103 -3.13 -27.20 4.02
C GLU A 103 -2.00 -26.37 3.39
N SER A 104 -1.25 -26.92 2.41
CA SER A 104 -0.27 -26.13 1.65
C SER A 104 -0.92 -24.98 0.87
N ASP A 105 -2.08 -25.19 0.26
CA ASP A 105 -2.81 -24.14 -0.47
C ASP A 105 -3.30 -23.03 0.49
N LEU A 106 -3.73 -23.41 1.71
CA LEU A 106 -4.13 -22.47 2.75
C LEU A 106 -2.96 -21.57 3.16
N GLU A 107 -1.76 -22.14 3.31
CA GLU A 107 -0.56 -21.36 3.62
C GLU A 107 -0.27 -20.34 2.51
N VAL A 108 -0.28 -20.75 1.24
CA VAL A 108 -0.06 -19.84 0.11
C VAL A 108 -1.14 -18.75 0.05
N ALA A 109 -2.41 -19.10 0.23
CA ALA A 109 -3.52 -18.15 0.25
C ALA A 109 -3.40 -17.16 1.42
N SER A 110 -2.97 -17.63 2.59
CA SER A 110 -2.77 -16.77 3.77
C SER A 110 -1.62 -15.77 3.55
N ARG A 111 -0.50 -16.22 2.96
CA ARG A 111 0.63 -15.35 2.60
C ARG A 111 0.22 -14.27 1.61
N LYS A 112 -0.50 -14.64 0.55
CA LYS A 112 -1.05 -13.67 -0.44
C LYS A 112 -1.98 -12.65 0.20
N GLN A 113 -2.80 -13.04 1.17
CA GLN A 113 -3.69 -12.13 1.88
C GLN A 113 -2.90 -11.13 2.74
N VAL A 114 -1.89 -11.61 3.47
CA VAL A 114 -0.99 -10.75 4.27
C VAL A 114 -0.22 -9.79 3.37
N GLU A 115 0.32 -10.27 2.26
CA GLU A 115 1.01 -9.48 1.24
C GLU A 115 0.10 -8.36 0.70
N LYS A 116 -1.14 -8.69 0.29
CA LYS A 116 -2.12 -7.70 -0.19
C LYS A 116 -2.44 -6.64 0.86
N SER A 117 -2.66 -7.06 2.11
CA SER A 117 -2.96 -6.15 3.22
C SER A 117 -1.78 -5.21 3.52
N ARG A 118 -0.55 -5.76 3.60
CA ARG A 118 0.67 -4.98 3.83
C ARG A 118 1.00 -4.05 2.67
N ALA A 119 0.88 -4.53 1.43
CA ALA A 119 1.06 -3.73 0.23
C ALA A 119 0.12 -2.52 0.26
N SER A 120 -1.17 -2.73 0.54
CA SER A 120 -2.16 -1.64 0.64
C SER A 120 -1.80 -0.64 1.75
N ARG A 121 -1.45 -1.14 2.95
CA ARG A 121 -1.09 -0.31 4.12
C ARG A 121 0.14 0.57 3.86
N TYR A 122 1.19 0.02 3.24
CA TYR A 122 2.45 0.73 3.05
C TYR A 122 2.60 1.38 1.68
N HIS A 123 1.65 1.18 0.76
CA HIS A 123 1.71 1.76 -0.59
C HIS A 123 1.86 3.29 -0.54
N ARG A 124 1.06 3.97 0.27
CA ARG A 124 1.11 5.44 0.40
C ARG A 124 2.45 5.91 0.98
N VAL A 125 2.94 5.24 2.02
CA VAL A 125 4.24 5.57 2.65
C VAL A 125 5.38 5.38 1.64
N LYS A 126 5.47 4.21 1.01
CA LYS A 126 6.46 3.93 -0.05
C LYS A 126 6.36 4.91 -1.22
N PHE A 127 5.14 5.33 -1.61
CA PHE A 127 4.95 6.33 -2.65
C PHE A 127 5.57 7.67 -2.28
N VAL A 128 5.28 8.18 -1.07
CA VAL A 128 5.81 9.47 -0.60
C VAL A 128 7.33 9.41 -0.48
N GLU A 129 7.88 8.34 0.08
CA GLU A 129 9.33 8.18 0.21
C GLU A 129 10.04 8.07 -1.13
N ARG A 130 9.48 7.30 -2.06
CA ARG A 130 9.97 7.23 -3.44
C ARG A 130 10.01 8.63 -4.08
N GLN A 131 8.95 9.43 -3.92
CA GLN A 131 8.91 10.79 -4.44
C GLN A 131 9.93 11.72 -3.78
N LYS A 132 10.13 11.60 -2.46
CA LYS A 132 11.15 12.37 -1.73
C LYS A 132 12.56 12.03 -2.26
N LEU A 133 12.86 10.74 -2.43
CA LEU A 133 14.15 10.28 -2.96
C LEU A 133 14.38 10.74 -4.40
N VAL A 134 13.39 10.61 -5.28
CA VAL A 134 13.49 11.08 -6.68
C VAL A 134 13.75 12.59 -6.76
N ARG A 135 13.01 13.39 -5.96
CA ARG A 135 13.24 14.85 -5.88
C ARG A 135 14.65 15.18 -5.39
N ARG A 136 15.14 14.45 -4.38
CA ARG A 136 16.48 14.65 -3.82
C ARG A 136 17.59 14.26 -4.80
N ILE A 137 17.45 13.13 -5.51
CA ILE A 137 18.36 12.71 -6.60
C ILE A 137 18.40 13.79 -7.69
N ALA A 138 17.25 14.29 -8.14
CA ALA A 138 17.19 15.35 -9.14
C ALA A 138 17.90 16.64 -8.66
N ARG A 139 17.78 16.99 -7.37
CA ARG A 139 18.51 18.12 -6.77
C ARG A 139 20.02 17.88 -6.75
N CYS A 140 20.47 16.71 -6.30
CA CYS A 140 21.90 16.34 -6.31
C CYS A 140 22.49 16.38 -7.72
N LYS A 141 21.77 15.88 -8.73
CA LYS A 141 22.18 15.96 -10.15
C LYS A 141 22.34 17.42 -10.62
N ARG A 142 21.40 18.30 -10.26
CA ARG A 142 21.50 19.75 -10.57
C ARG A 142 22.71 20.40 -9.90
N ASN A 143 22.97 20.10 -8.62
CA ASN A 143 24.14 20.64 -7.92
C ASN A 143 25.46 20.15 -8.53
N LEU A 144 25.55 18.87 -8.91
CA LEU A 144 26.70 18.32 -9.62
C LEU A 144 26.91 18.98 -10.99
N ALA A 145 25.82 19.22 -11.75
CA ALA A 145 25.91 19.92 -13.03
C ALA A 145 26.43 21.37 -12.85
N ARG A 146 25.99 22.08 -11.81
CA ARG A 146 26.50 23.42 -11.46
C ARG A 146 28.00 23.39 -11.19
N LEU A 147 28.46 22.48 -10.33
CA LEU A 147 29.89 22.32 -10.00
C LEU A 147 30.75 21.83 -11.18
N ASN A 148 30.20 21.08 -12.13
CA ASN A 148 30.94 20.68 -13.33
C ASN A 148 31.05 21.81 -14.37
N SER A 149 30.14 22.76 -14.32
CA SER A 149 30.08 23.81 -15.33
C SER A 149 31.05 24.96 -15.08
N ASP A 150 31.68 25.08 -13.89
CA ASP A 150 32.69 26.06 -13.41
C ASP A 150 32.53 27.55 -13.83
N LYS A 151 31.47 27.88 -14.58
CA LYS A 151 31.38 29.06 -15.45
C LYS A 151 29.95 29.60 -15.59
N ALA A 152 28.95 28.96 -14.97
CA ALA A 152 27.55 29.41 -14.96
C ALA A 152 27.11 30.02 -13.61
N ALA A 153 28.06 30.28 -12.70
CA ALA A 153 27.77 30.70 -11.33
C ALA A 153 27.29 32.16 -11.19
N GLN A 154 27.27 32.96 -12.25
CA GLN A 154 26.81 34.36 -12.17
C GLN A 154 25.42 34.63 -12.77
N ASP A 155 24.88 33.77 -13.64
CA ASP A 155 23.63 34.08 -14.37
C ASP A 155 22.40 33.25 -13.94
N LEU A 156 22.50 32.40 -12.92
CA LEU A 156 21.40 31.53 -12.46
C LEU A 156 20.89 31.79 -11.03
N ASP A 157 21.42 32.82 -10.36
CA ASP A 157 21.00 33.19 -8.99
C ASP A 157 19.73 34.05 -8.95
N SER A 158 19.06 34.31 -10.08
CA SER A 158 17.89 35.22 -10.16
C SER A 158 16.54 34.59 -10.55
N GLU A 159 16.45 33.32 -10.93
CA GLU A 159 15.20 32.73 -11.50
C GLU A 159 14.83 31.36 -10.88
N GLY A 160 15.44 31.02 -9.74
CA GLY A 160 15.00 29.88 -8.95
C GLY A 160 13.95 30.28 -7.95
N GLU A 161 12.76 30.68 -8.41
CA GLU A 161 11.58 30.87 -7.54
C GLU A 161 11.59 29.78 -6.47
N ALA A 162 11.65 30.22 -5.21
CA ALA A 162 11.27 29.39 -4.10
C ALA A 162 9.81 29.02 -4.37
N SER A 163 9.61 27.85 -5.01
CA SER A 163 8.30 27.20 -5.06
C SER A 163 7.81 27.18 -3.62
N ASP A 164 6.82 28.01 -3.33
CA ASP A 164 6.29 28.34 -2.00
C ASP A 164 5.56 27.17 -1.32
N ASP A 165 5.86 25.95 -1.77
CA ASP A 165 5.28 24.67 -1.36
C ASP A 165 6.33 23.75 -0.68
N ASP A 166 7.56 24.22 -0.47
CA ASP A 166 8.60 23.47 0.22
C ASP A 166 8.42 23.60 1.76
N ASP A 167 7.71 22.61 2.33
CA ASP A 167 7.67 22.26 3.76
C ASP A 167 8.99 22.62 4.49
N GLU A 168 8.90 23.56 5.45
CA GLU A 168 10.04 24.29 6.08
C GLU A 168 11.18 23.37 6.54
N GLY A 169 10.87 22.13 6.91
CA GLY A 169 11.85 21.12 7.34
C GLY A 169 12.93 20.77 6.30
N TYR A 170 12.67 20.95 4.99
CA TYR A 170 13.62 20.59 3.94
C TYR A 170 14.65 21.68 3.58
N GLY A 171 14.43 22.92 4.01
CA GLY A 171 15.32 24.05 3.70
C GLY A 171 16.75 23.83 4.22
N ASN A 172 16.87 23.34 5.45
CA ASN A 172 18.15 23.04 6.08
C ASN A 172 18.96 21.97 5.33
N GLN A 173 18.28 20.93 4.82
CA GLN A 173 18.96 19.88 4.05
C GLN A 173 19.44 20.42 2.70
N ARG A 174 18.64 21.26 2.03
CA ARG A 174 19.01 21.90 0.76
C ARG A 174 20.26 22.77 0.90
N LEU A 175 20.31 23.60 1.95
CA LEU A 175 21.47 24.45 2.24
C LEU A 175 22.73 23.64 2.52
N LYS A 176 22.60 22.52 3.25
CA LYS A 176 23.72 21.59 3.47
C LYS A 176 24.19 20.97 2.16
N GLU A 177 23.27 20.49 1.32
CA GLU A 177 23.60 19.84 0.05
C GLU A 177 24.28 20.76 -0.96
N SER A 178 23.95 22.06 -0.96
CA SER A 178 24.57 23.05 -1.83
C SER A 178 26.01 23.41 -1.41
N LYS A 179 26.40 23.15 -0.16
CA LYS A 179 27.75 23.41 0.35
C LYS A 179 28.70 22.21 0.23
N MET A 180 28.18 21.03 -0.15
CA MET A 180 28.98 19.82 -0.27
C MET A 180 29.91 19.89 -1.48
N SER A 181 31.10 19.30 -1.34
CA SER A 181 32.04 19.10 -2.43
C SER A 181 31.46 18.19 -3.52
N LYS A 182 32.05 18.24 -4.72
CA LYS A 182 31.67 17.37 -5.84
C LYS A 182 31.72 15.88 -5.46
N GLU A 183 32.73 15.46 -4.70
CA GLU A 183 32.88 14.07 -4.24
C GLU A 183 31.83 13.66 -3.21
N GLU A 184 31.44 14.55 -2.31
CA GLU A 184 30.38 14.29 -1.35
C GLU A 184 29.02 14.21 -2.04
N LEU A 185 28.78 15.03 -3.06
CA LEU A 185 27.57 14.97 -3.87
C LEU A 185 27.46 13.67 -4.69
N THR A 186 28.56 13.15 -5.24
CA THR A 186 28.54 11.86 -5.94
C THR A 186 28.32 10.70 -4.97
N LYS A 187 28.94 10.72 -3.78
CA LYS A 187 28.69 9.75 -2.70
C LYS A 187 27.23 9.79 -2.23
N MET A 188 26.69 10.99 -2.01
CA MET A 188 25.29 11.21 -1.64
C MET A 188 24.35 10.70 -2.73
N LEU A 189 24.65 10.97 -4.01
CA LEU A 189 23.83 10.52 -5.13
C LEU A 189 23.79 8.99 -5.23
N ARG A 190 24.93 8.30 -5.06
CA ARG A 190 24.98 6.83 -4.99
C ARG A 190 24.15 6.32 -3.82
N TRP A 191 24.31 6.90 -2.64
CA TRP A 191 23.55 6.51 -1.45
C TRP A 191 22.03 6.69 -1.63
N LEU A 192 21.58 7.79 -2.24
CA LEU A 192 20.16 8.01 -2.53
C LEU A 192 19.60 7.02 -3.54
N ARG A 193 20.40 6.56 -4.52
CA ARG A 193 20.03 5.50 -5.46
C ARG A 193 19.84 4.15 -4.76
N GLU A 194 20.76 3.79 -3.86
CA GLU A 194 20.62 2.59 -3.02
C GLU A 194 19.31 2.61 -2.23
N LEU A 195 19.00 3.75 -1.62
CA LEU A 195 17.75 3.94 -0.87
C LEU A 195 16.51 3.90 -1.77
N LEU A 196 16.55 4.48 -2.96
CA LEU A 196 15.44 4.44 -3.91
C LEU A 196 15.12 2.99 -4.30
N GLN A 197 16.16 2.20 -4.56
CA GLN A 197 16.00 0.80 -4.89
C GLN A 197 15.48 -0.01 -3.71
N TYR A 198 15.93 0.30 -2.48
CA TYR A 198 15.36 -0.27 -1.27
C TYR A 198 13.84 -0.06 -1.20
N VAL A 199 13.34 1.16 -1.42
CA VAL A 199 11.89 1.43 -1.37
C VAL A 199 11.13 0.63 -2.45
N MET A 200 11.71 0.51 -3.65
CA MET A 200 11.07 -0.17 -4.78
C MET A 200 11.02 -1.69 -4.64
N GLN A 201 12.12 -2.30 -4.18
CA GLN A 201 12.26 -3.76 -4.07
C GLN A 201 11.85 -4.32 -2.71
N TYR A 202 11.44 -3.46 -1.76
CA TYR A 202 11.12 -3.91 -0.42
C TYR A 202 9.97 -4.95 -0.45
N PRO A 203 10.18 -6.17 0.11
CA PRO A 203 9.20 -7.25 0.04
C PRO A 203 7.83 -6.86 0.62
N ALA A 204 6.77 -7.19 -0.10
CA ALA A 204 5.40 -6.85 0.31
C ALA A 204 4.88 -7.73 1.46
N ASP A 205 5.51 -8.86 1.70
CA ASP A 205 5.25 -9.76 2.82
C ASP A 205 5.88 -9.28 4.13
N LEU A 206 6.76 -8.26 4.13
CA LEU A 206 7.41 -7.72 5.32
C LEU A 206 6.82 -6.37 5.77
N ARG A 207 7.03 -6.01 7.04
CA ARG A 207 6.60 -4.71 7.59
C ARG A 207 7.57 -3.64 7.13
N TYR A 208 7.10 -2.69 6.33
CA TYR A 208 7.95 -1.61 5.82
C TYR A 208 8.55 -0.76 6.95
N VAL A 209 9.83 -0.41 6.82
CA VAL A 209 10.54 0.50 7.73
C VAL A 209 10.75 1.81 6.97
N ALA A 210 10.10 2.86 7.45
CA ALA A 210 10.14 4.19 6.84
C ALA A 210 11.55 4.78 6.95
N LEU A 211 12.05 5.31 5.83
CA LEU A 211 13.34 6.02 5.77
C LEU A 211 13.23 7.46 6.28
N PHE A 212 12.04 8.06 6.22
CA PHE A 212 11.78 9.43 6.64
C PHE A 212 10.73 9.46 7.75
N PRO A 213 11.03 8.93 8.96
CA PRO A 213 10.07 8.94 10.06
C PRO A 213 9.76 10.37 10.53
N THR A 214 10.77 11.23 10.56
CA THR A 214 10.73 12.66 10.87
C THR A 214 11.01 13.43 9.58
N ALA A 215 10.28 14.53 9.34
CA ALA A 215 10.45 15.32 8.11
C ALA A 215 11.79 16.08 8.09
N GLU A 216 12.27 16.48 9.27
CA GLU A 216 13.45 17.31 9.47
C GLU A 216 14.77 16.54 9.34
N GLU A 217 14.79 15.29 9.79
CA GLU A 217 15.97 14.44 9.71
C GLU A 217 16.09 13.86 8.29
N GLY A 218 17.33 13.71 7.81
CA GLY A 218 17.58 13.08 6.52
C GLY A 218 17.08 11.63 6.49
N PRO A 219 17.23 10.93 5.35
CA PRO A 219 16.87 9.52 5.28
C PRO A 219 17.68 8.77 6.33
N SER A 220 16.98 8.12 7.25
CA SER A 220 17.55 7.32 8.33
C SER A 220 17.45 5.84 7.91
N PRO A 221 18.54 5.25 7.37
CA PRO A 221 18.53 3.86 6.97
C PRO A 221 18.42 2.95 8.21
N PRO A 222 17.83 1.75 8.09
CA PRO A 222 17.82 0.77 9.17
C PRO A 222 19.26 0.39 9.55
N ASP A 223 19.52 0.18 10.85
CA ASP A 223 20.84 -0.22 11.37
C ASP A 223 20.85 -1.69 11.83
N ALA A 224 22.01 -2.34 11.74
CA ALA A 224 22.21 -3.74 12.12
C ALA A 224 22.00 -3.99 13.62
N LYS A 225 22.25 -2.97 14.45
CA LYS A 225 22.21 -3.05 15.92
C LYS A 225 20.81 -2.84 16.52
N GLU A 226 19.79 -2.64 15.70
CA GLU A 226 18.43 -2.39 16.19
C GLU A 226 17.80 -3.66 16.80
N LYS A 227 17.03 -3.48 17.89
CA LYS A 227 16.39 -4.59 18.63
C LYS A 227 15.18 -5.18 17.89
N ASP A 228 14.58 -4.43 16.98
CA ASP A 228 13.37 -4.85 16.27
C ASP A 228 13.71 -5.76 15.09
N LYS A 229 13.13 -6.97 15.07
CA LYS A 229 13.32 -7.96 14.00
C LYS A 229 12.98 -7.39 12.61
N SER A 230 11.97 -6.53 12.52
CA SER A 230 11.56 -5.94 11.24
C SER A 230 12.62 -4.99 10.67
N ARG A 231 13.29 -4.25 11.55
CA ARG A 231 14.41 -3.36 11.23
C ARG A 231 15.66 -4.16 10.82
N GLN A 232 15.95 -5.27 11.50
CA GLN A 232 17.03 -6.18 11.09
C GLN A 232 16.79 -6.79 9.70
N MET A 233 15.56 -7.23 9.40
CA MET A 233 15.21 -7.75 8.08
C MET A 233 15.30 -6.66 7.00
N ALA A 234 14.93 -5.42 7.34
CA ALA A 234 15.10 -4.26 6.48
C ALA A 234 16.58 -3.96 6.19
N TYR A 235 17.45 -4.04 7.20
CA TYR A 235 18.90 -3.90 7.05
C TYR A 235 19.47 -4.97 6.11
N GLN A 236 19.12 -6.25 6.32
CA GLN A 236 19.54 -7.34 5.43
C GLN A 236 19.06 -7.13 3.99
N HIS A 237 17.84 -6.60 3.81
CA HIS A 237 17.33 -6.28 2.48
C HIS A 237 18.13 -5.16 1.83
N LEU A 238 18.47 -4.11 2.58
CA LEU A 238 19.33 -3.02 2.09
C LEU A 238 20.71 -3.54 1.67
N GLU A 239 21.34 -4.43 2.45
CA GLU A 239 22.61 -5.05 2.06
C GLU A 239 22.50 -5.89 0.79
N ARG A 240 21.41 -6.66 0.62
CA ARG A 240 21.16 -7.40 -0.63
C ARG A 240 21.02 -6.46 -1.82
N VAL A 241 20.33 -5.32 -1.64
CA VAL A 241 20.19 -4.30 -2.68
C VAL A 241 21.54 -3.69 -3.04
N LYS A 242 22.39 -3.36 -2.06
CA LYS A 242 23.75 -2.83 -2.32
C LYS A 242 24.58 -3.83 -3.13
N LYS A 243 24.63 -5.09 -2.71
CA LYS A 243 25.32 -6.16 -3.44
C LYS A 243 24.81 -6.31 -4.87
N ALA A 244 23.49 -6.31 -5.06
CA ALA A 244 22.90 -6.45 -6.40
C ALA A 244 23.16 -5.24 -7.32
N ILE A 245 23.35 -4.03 -6.75
CA ILE A 245 23.81 -2.85 -7.51
C ILE A 245 25.27 -3.01 -7.89
N ASP A 246 26.13 -3.41 -6.94
CA ASP A 246 27.57 -3.62 -7.19
C ASP A 246 27.83 -4.76 -8.19
N ASP A 247 27.01 -5.81 -8.16
CA ASP A 247 27.03 -6.93 -9.11
C ASP A 247 26.45 -6.55 -10.49
N GLY A 248 25.85 -5.35 -10.64
CA GLY A 248 25.21 -4.89 -11.87
C GLY A 248 23.91 -5.64 -12.23
N GLN A 249 23.32 -6.40 -11.30
CA GLN A 249 22.02 -7.05 -11.49
C GLN A 249 20.87 -6.03 -11.53
N ILE A 250 21.05 -4.91 -10.84
CA ILE A 250 20.12 -3.81 -10.77
C ILE A 250 20.76 -2.59 -11.42
N SER A 251 19.97 -1.87 -12.23
CA SER A 251 20.40 -0.61 -12.84
C SER A 251 20.79 0.42 -11.78
N GLU A 252 21.94 1.06 -11.98
CA GLU A 252 22.41 2.14 -11.11
C GLU A 252 21.49 3.39 -11.21
N GLU A 253 20.77 3.57 -12.32
CA GLU A 253 19.97 4.77 -12.62
C GLU A 253 18.46 4.50 -12.58
N VAL A 254 18.00 3.94 -11.46
CA VAL A 254 16.60 3.55 -11.23
C VAL A 254 15.60 4.70 -11.49
N GLU A 255 16.00 5.94 -11.22
CA GLU A 255 15.18 7.14 -11.48
C GLU A 255 14.83 7.34 -12.96
N VAL A 256 15.73 6.95 -13.88
CA VAL A 256 15.52 7.08 -15.32
C VAL A 256 14.45 6.09 -15.78
N GLU A 257 14.49 4.87 -15.25
CA GLU A 257 13.48 3.84 -15.54
C GLU A 257 12.09 4.20 -15.02
N LEU A 258 12.01 4.83 -13.85
CA LEU A 258 10.73 5.30 -13.31
C LEU A 258 10.09 6.35 -14.22
N SER A 259 10.91 7.26 -14.75
CA SER A 259 10.44 8.31 -15.65
C SER A 259 10.00 7.77 -17.02
N SER A 260 10.69 6.75 -17.55
CA SER A 260 10.36 6.15 -18.85
C SER A 260 9.08 5.33 -18.79
N LYS A 261 8.85 4.58 -17.71
CA LYS A 261 7.61 3.83 -17.48
C LYS A 261 6.37 4.74 -17.41
N HIS A 262 6.50 5.95 -16.88
CA HIS A 262 5.38 6.90 -16.86
C HIS A 262 5.10 7.53 -18.25
N ARG A 263 6.14 7.71 -19.08
CA ARG A 263 5.96 8.24 -20.44
C ARG A 263 5.22 7.28 -21.36
N THR A 264 5.47 5.98 -21.25
CA THR A 264 4.75 4.96 -22.06
C THR A 264 3.26 4.94 -21.72
N LEU A 265 2.91 5.02 -20.43
CA LEU A 265 1.52 5.10 -19.99
C LEU A 265 0.83 6.39 -20.46
N LYS A 266 1.50 7.54 -20.42
CA LYS A 266 0.93 8.79 -20.92
C LYS A 266 0.71 8.74 -22.43
N LYS A 267 1.66 8.21 -23.21
CA LYS A 267 1.53 8.07 -24.68
C LYS A 267 0.36 7.14 -25.06
N LEU A 268 0.17 6.06 -24.32
CA LEU A 268 -0.98 5.17 -24.50
C LEU A 268 -2.29 5.91 -24.18
N ALA A 269 -2.38 6.59 -23.04
CA ALA A 269 -3.58 7.33 -22.64
C ALA A 269 -3.97 8.42 -23.65
N THR A 270 -3.00 9.20 -24.16
CA THR A 270 -3.27 10.23 -25.18
C THR A 270 -3.68 9.63 -26.53
N SER A 271 -3.14 8.46 -26.91
CA SER A 271 -3.52 7.77 -28.15
C SER A 271 -4.93 7.16 -28.12
N THR A 272 -5.46 6.82 -26.95
CA THR A 272 -6.81 6.26 -26.81
C THR A 272 -7.90 7.31 -26.62
N GLY A 273 -7.56 8.56 -26.29
CA GLY A 273 -8.54 9.63 -25.99
C GLY A 273 -8.71 10.70 -27.08
N GLY A 274 -7.87 10.72 -28.12
CA GLY A 274 -7.84 11.78 -29.12
C GLY A 274 -8.01 11.26 -30.54
N SER A 275 -9.18 10.71 -30.86
CA SER A 275 -9.57 10.38 -32.24
C SER A 275 -10.82 11.17 -32.61
N SER A 276 -10.66 12.45 -32.92
CA SER A 276 -11.51 13.22 -33.83
C SER A 276 -10.94 14.63 -33.99
N ASN A 277 -10.88 15.08 -35.26
CA ASN A 277 -10.36 16.36 -35.76
C ASN A 277 -8.83 16.49 -35.65
N GLY A 278 -8.06 16.43 -36.73
CA GLY A 278 -8.30 16.93 -38.07
C GLY A 278 -7.10 17.82 -38.43
N THR A 279 -6.64 17.75 -39.67
CA THR A 279 -5.59 18.58 -40.30
C THR A 279 -4.16 18.00 -40.29
N THR A 280 -3.90 17.16 -41.29
CA THR A 280 -2.61 16.99 -42.01
C THR A 280 -2.24 18.31 -42.73
N PRO A 281 -1.02 18.56 -43.31
CA PRO A 281 -0.25 17.57 -44.06
C PRO A 281 1.30 17.73 -44.22
N THR A 282 1.88 16.67 -44.82
CA THR A 282 3.00 16.65 -45.79
C THR A 282 4.41 17.08 -45.37
N THR A 283 5.33 16.09 -45.27
CA THR A 283 6.69 16.18 -45.87
C THR A 283 7.18 14.81 -46.35
N SER A 284 7.39 14.77 -47.67
CA SER A 284 8.18 13.91 -48.57
C SER A 284 9.01 12.69 -48.12
N GLN A 285 8.73 11.57 -48.84
CA GLN A 285 9.65 10.76 -49.65
C GLN A 285 10.89 10.08 -49.02
N ALA A 286 10.84 8.75 -48.89
CA ALA A 286 11.92 7.84 -49.32
C ALA A 286 11.39 6.40 -49.45
N LYS A 287 11.57 5.82 -50.64
CA LYS A 287 11.13 4.49 -51.05
C LYS A 287 12.12 3.43 -50.57
N ASN A 288 11.66 2.36 -49.92
CA ASN A 288 12.31 1.06 -50.13
C ASN A 288 11.28 -0.10 -50.07
N LYS A 289 11.25 -0.87 -51.15
CA LYS A 289 10.36 -2.02 -51.41
C LYS A 289 11.09 -3.29 -50.99
N GLN A 290 10.52 -4.06 -50.07
CA GLN A 290 10.72 -5.52 -50.05
C GLN A 290 9.40 -6.24 -49.81
N LYS A 291 9.14 -7.19 -50.71
CA LYS A 291 7.99 -8.10 -50.82
C LYS A 291 8.14 -9.29 -49.87
N MET A 292 7.02 -10.02 -49.73
CA MET A 292 6.80 -11.40 -49.25
C MET A 292 5.92 -11.39 -47.97
N ALA A 293 4.60 -11.39 -48.12
CA ALA A 293 3.73 -12.56 -48.29
C ALA A 293 3.54 -13.38 -46.99
N LYS A 294 2.30 -13.42 -46.49
CA LYS A 294 1.43 -14.62 -46.37
C LYS A 294 0.57 -14.65 -45.08
N LYS A 295 -0.75 -14.71 -45.31
CA LYS A 295 -1.85 -15.37 -44.54
C LYS A 295 -2.22 -14.81 -43.15
N THR A 296 -3.32 -14.05 -43.04
CA THR A 296 -4.72 -14.47 -42.71
C THR A 296 -4.88 -15.05 -41.30
N ASP A 297 -5.47 -14.30 -40.36
CA ASP A 297 -6.81 -14.64 -39.85
C ASP A 297 -7.47 -13.58 -38.94
N LYS A 298 -8.76 -13.41 -39.21
CA LYS A 298 -9.89 -13.06 -38.34
C LYS A 298 -9.82 -11.91 -37.32
N THR A 299 -10.47 -10.82 -37.75
CA THR A 299 -11.01 -9.71 -36.97
C THR A 299 -12.24 -10.14 -36.15
N THR A 300 -12.21 -9.97 -34.82
CA THR A 300 -13.41 -9.89 -33.98
C THR A 300 -13.48 -8.53 -33.31
N LYS A 301 -14.50 -7.78 -33.71
CA LYS A 301 -14.78 -6.38 -33.37
C LYS A 301 -15.68 -6.38 -32.13
N ASN A 302 -15.09 -6.28 -30.92
CA ASN A 302 -15.87 -6.11 -29.69
C ASN A 302 -15.86 -4.67 -29.21
N LYS A 303 -16.99 -4.01 -29.47
CA LYS A 303 -17.46 -2.71 -29.02
C LYS A 303 -17.62 -2.72 -27.49
N ARG A 304 -16.69 -2.12 -26.75
CA ARG A 304 -16.86 -1.85 -25.31
C ARG A 304 -17.51 -0.48 -25.15
N LYS A 305 -18.76 -0.48 -24.68
CA LYS A 305 -19.44 0.69 -24.14
C LYS A 305 -18.72 1.13 -22.87
N ASN A 306 -18.50 2.43 -22.81
CA ASN A 306 -18.07 3.20 -21.67
C ASN A 306 -19.17 3.11 -20.59
N GLU A 307 -18.90 2.42 -19.48
CA GLU A 307 -19.70 2.53 -18.26
C GLU A 307 -18.80 3.12 -17.18
N GLU A 308 -19.31 4.18 -16.58
CA GLU A 308 -18.65 5.03 -15.60
C GLU A 308 -18.24 4.24 -14.35
N PRO A 309 -17.15 4.64 -13.69
CA PRO A 309 -16.80 4.09 -12.39
C PRO A 309 -17.88 4.52 -11.37
N ILE A 310 -18.75 3.57 -11.01
CA ILE A 310 -19.53 3.62 -9.78
C ILE A 310 -18.53 3.76 -8.62
N SER A 311 -18.60 4.92 -7.96
CA SER A 311 -18.02 5.16 -6.65
C SER A 311 -18.81 4.33 -5.62
N ASP A 312 -18.31 3.15 -5.29
CA ASP A 312 -18.67 2.45 -4.06
C ASP A 312 -17.91 3.13 -2.90
N ASP A 313 -18.50 4.23 -2.41
CA ASP A 313 -18.31 4.74 -1.06
C ASP A 313 -19.10 3.83 -0.11
N ASP A 314 -18.55 2.65 0.20
CA ASP A 314 -18.96 1.84 1.35
C ASP A 314 -18.06 2.22 2.53
N ASP A 315 -18.44 3.34 3.17
CA ASP A 315 -18.01 3.73 4.51
C ASP A 315 -18.90 2.97 5.52
N GLU A 316 -18.60 1.68 5.73
CA GLU A 316 -19.15 0.94 6.87
C GLU A 316 -18.40 1.36 8.14
N SER A 317 -18.98 2.36 8.78
CA SER A 317 -18.82 2.67 10.19
C SER A 317 -19.56 1.60 11.00
N ASP A 318 -18.84 0.51 11.32
CA ASP A 318 -19.21 -0.43 12.39
C ASP A 318 -18.98 0.25 13.75
N GLU A 319 -19.94 1.06 14.18
CA GLU A 319 -20.21 1.31 15.60
C GLU A 319 -21.52 0.61 15.98
N ASP A 320 -21.54 0.07 17.20
CA ASP A 320 -22.67 -0.52 17.91
C ASP A 320 -23.14 -1.91 17.48
N ALA A 321 -22.75 -2.92 18.26
CA ALA A 321 -23.67 -3.53 19.25
C ALA A 321 -23.27 -4.96 19.64
N ALA A 322 -23.45 -5.23 20.94
CA ALA A 322 -23.56 -6.54 21.60
C ALA A 322 -22.27 -7.40 21.63
N GLY A 323 -21.58 -7.58 22.76
CA GLY A 323 -22.10 -7.80 24.10
C GLY A 323 -22.63 -9.24 24.24
N ALA A 324 -21.73 -10.20 24.45
CA ALA A 324 -21.98 -11.49 25.14
C ALA A 324 -20.71 -12.38 25.06
N GLY A 325 -20.00 -12.57 26.19
CA GLY A 325 -18.78 -13.39 26.15
C GLY A 325 -18.00 -13.61 27.44
N GLY A 326 -18.68 -13.77 28.59
CA GLY A 326 -18.20 -14.63 29.69
C GLY A 326 -17.05 -14.13 30.57
N VAL A 327 -17.35 -13.17 31.47
CA VAL A 327 -16.62 -13.03 32.73
C VAL A 327 -17.20 -14.04 33.71
N LYS A 328 -16.36 -14.94 34.24
CA LYS A 328 -16.69 -15.92 35.28
C LYS A 328 -16.52 -15.28 36.66
N GLY A 329 -17.52 -15.44 37.53
CA GLY A 329 -17.55 -15.01 38.94
C GLY A 329 -18.03 -13.56 39.05
N ASP A 330 -19.32 -13.26 39.18
CA ASP A 330 -20.37 -13.82 40.06
C ASP A 330 -20.07 -13.60 41.55
N ASP A 331 -19.98 -12.32 41.93
CA ASP A 331 -19.87 -11.81 43.31
C ASP A 331 -20.64 -10.46 43.43
N PHE A 332 -21.87 -10.39 42.93
CA PHE A 332 -22.67 -9.14 42.96
C PHE A 332 -24.11 -9.29 43.49
N PHE A 333 -24.47 -10.44 44.04
CA PHE A 333 -25.83 -10.71 44.57
C PHE A 333 -25.91 -10.82 46.10
N ALA A 334 -24.99 -10.22 46.85
CA ALA A 334 -25.16 -10.07 48.30
C ALA A 334 -25.76 -8.69 48.63
N GLN A 335 -27.03 -8.50 48.31
CA GLN A 335 -27.89 -7.49 48.93
C GLN A 335 -29.22 -8.12 49.36
N ASP A 336 -29.55 -7.81 50.60
CA ASP A 336 -30.85 -7.84 51.26
C ASP A 336 -31.39 -9.14 51.88
N SER A 337 -32.05 -8.88 53.02
CA SER A 337 -32.96 -9.69 53.86
C SER A 337 -32.37 -10.71 54.83
N ASP A 338 -32.19 -10.30 56.09
CA ASP A 338 -32.92 -10.75 57.30
C ASP A 338 -32.10 -10.30 58.53
N ASP A 339 -32.48 -9.29 59.31
CA ASP A 339 -33.69 -9.08 60.14
C ASP A 339 -33.70 -9.91 61.44
N GLU A 340 -33.76 -9.16 62.57
CA GLU A 340 -34.06 -9.49 63.99
C GLU A 340 -33.23 -10.61 64.70
N GLU A 341 -32.64 -10.49 65.90
CA GLU A 341 -32.79 -9.63 67.10
C GLU A 341 -31.42 -9.22 67.70
#